data_AF-A0A7Y1SSL3-F1
#
_entry.id   AF-A0A7Y1SSL3-F1
#
_cell.length_a   1.000
_cell.length_b   1.000
_cell.length_c   1.000
_cell.angle_alpha   90.00
_cell.angle_beta   90.00
_cell.angle_gamma   90.00
#
_symmetry.space_group_name_H-M   'P 1'
#
loop_
_entity.id
_entity.type
_entity.pdbx_description
1 polymer ?
#
loop_
_entity_poly.entity_id
_entity_poly.type
_entity_poly.pdbx_seq_one_letter_code
_entity_poly.pdbx_strand_id
1 'polypeptide(L)'
;MEIATVARLKKWFKRMNRWLMIPMWRLGLGRLLNSWPSVGGRLLVLAHTGRKSGLRRLTPLNYAPSPPSSVFILAGFGEKTDWYQNALANPAVEVWLPDDRWLAEAIDVSDHPLRPAIIRDVLFASGFAAPLAGVDPRRLSDDELDAKTADYRLVELQYRADASGTHGPGDLSWVWVAVAALWIIDRMRRR
;
A
#
# COMPACT_ATOMS: atom_id res chain seq x y z
N MET A 1 -1.50 -4.89 21.88
CA MET A 1 -2.91 -4.63 21.48
C MET A 1 -3.73 -5.89 21.74
N GLU A 2 -4.92 -5.78 22.33
CA GLU A 2 -5.78 -6.94 22.61
C GLU A 2 -6.18 -7.70 21.31
N ILE A 3 -6.21 -9.04 21.35
CA ILE A 3 -6.42 -9.90 20.16
C ILE A 3 -7.74 -9.57 19.44
N ALA A 4 -8.81 -9.31 20.19
CA ALA A 4 -10.12 -8.93 19.65
C ALA A 4 -10.06 -7.62 18.86
N THR A 5 -9.27 -6.65 19.34
CA THR A 5 -9.05 -5.35 18.70
C THR A 5 -8.26 -5.50 17.39
N VAL A 6 -7.21 -6.31 17.37
CA VAL A 6 -6.45 -6.64 16.15
C VAL A 6 -7.36 -7.27 15.09
N ALA A 7 -8.20 -8.23 15.48
CA ALA A 7 -9.09 -8.92 14.56
C ALA A 7 -10.15 -7.97 13.96
N ARG A 8 -10.70 -7.06 14.78
CA ARG A 8 -11.64 -6.03 14.33
C ARG A 8 -10.99 -5.07 13.33
N LEU A 9 -9.77 -4.62 13.63
CA LEU A 9 -9.00 -3.75 12.77
C LEU A 9 -8.68 -4.40 11.41
N LYS A 10 -8.23 -5.66 11.40
CA LYS A 10 -8.01 -6.46 10.17
C LYS A 10 -9.27 -6.56 9.31
N LYS A 11 -10.44 -6.84 9.92
CA LYS A 11 -11.73 -6.90 9.21
C LYS A 11 -12.10 -5.56 8.60
N TRP A 12 -11.89 -4.47 9.34
CA TRP A 12 -12.15 -3.12 8.85
C TRP A 12 -11.25 -2.77 7.64
N PHE A 13 -9.94 -2.98 7.75
CA PHE A 13 -9.00 -2.76 6.63
C PHE A 13 -9.37 -3.61 5.42
N LYS A 14 -9.70 -4.89 5.60
CA LYS A 14 -10.11 -5.76 4.48
C LYS A 14 -11.36 -5.23 3.76
N ARG A 15 -12.34 -4.71 4.52
CA ARG A 15 -13.57 -4.14 3.95
C ARG A 15 -13.29 -2.81 3.24
N MET A 16 -12.57 -1.89 3.87
CA MET A 16 -12.17 -0.61 3.28
C MET A 16 -11.34 -0.81 2.00
N ASN A 17 -10.37 -1.72 2.04
CA ASN A 17 -9.51 -2.00 0.88
C ASN A 17 -10.31 -2.54 -0.30
N ARG A 18 -11.24 -3.47 -0.05
CA ARG A 18 -12.05 -4.10 -1.10
C ARG A 18 -13.04 -3.12 -1.75
N TRP A 19 -13.69 -2.26 -0.96
CA TRP A 19 -14.83 -1.47 -1.43
C TRP A 19 -14.52 0.00 -1.73
N LEU A 20 -13.42 0.52 -1.20
CA LEU A 20 -13.04 1.93 -1.40
C LEU A 20 -11.68 2.03 -2.08
N MET A 21 -10.62 1.55 -1.42
CA MET A 21 -9.25 1.82 -1.89
C MET A 21 -8.98 1.23 -3.27
N ILE A 22 -9.17 -0.08 -3.46
CA ILE A 22 -8.88 -0.73 -4.73
C ILE A 22 -9.73 -0.18 -5.88
N PRO A 23 -11.06 0.00 -5.75
CA PRO A 23 -11.84 0.67 -6.78
C PRO A 23 -11.34 2.07 -7.15
N MET A 24 -10.97 2.90 -6.16
CA MET A 24 -10.43 4.24 -6.43
C MET A 24 -9.12 4.18 -7.23
N TRP A 25 -8.21 3.27 -6.88
CA TRP A 25 -6.97 3.05 -7.64
C TRP A 25 -7.25 2.57 -9.07
N ARG A 26 -8.20 1.64 -9.25
CA ARG A 26 -8.60 1.13 -10.58
C ARG A 26 -9.29 2.18 -11.44
N LEU A 27 -9.95 3.17 -10.85
CA LEU A 27 -10.53 4.32 -11.55
C LEU A 27 -9.51 5.42 -11.88
N GLY A 28 -8.24 5.26 -11.50
CA GLY A 28 -7.19 6.26 -11.70
C GLY A 28 -7.19 7.38 -10.66
N LEU A 29 -7.88 7.21 -9.53
CA LEU A 29 -7.97 8.18 -8.44
C LEU A 29 -6.86 8.02 -7.39
N GLY A 30 -5.76 7.35 -7.73
CA GLY A 30 -4.61 7.14 -6.84
C GLY A 30 -3.99 8.46 -6.34
N ARG A 31 -3.93 9.47 -7.22
CA ARG A 31 -3.51 10.84 -6.86
C ARG A 31 -4.41 11.45 -5.80
N LEU A 32 -5.73 11.33 -5.94
CA LEU A 32 -6.71 11.86 -4.98
C LEU A 32 -6.55 11.23 -3.58
N LEU A 33 -6.32 9.92 -3.53
CA LEU A 33 -6.04 9.20 -2.29
C LEU A 33 -4.76 9.67 -1.58
N ASN A 34 -3.80 10.17 -2.37
CA ASN A 34 -2.51 10.66 -1.89
C ASN A 34 -2.44 12.20 -1.82
N SER A 35 -3.53 12.93 -2.10
CA SER A 35 -3.55 14.41 -2.13
C SER A 35 -3.33 15.04 -0.76
N TRP A 36 -3.51 14.27 0.33
CA TRP A 36 -3.32 14.76 1.70
C TRP A 36 -2.42 13.83 2.53
N PRO A 37 -1.12 13.73 2.21
CA PRO A 37 -0.22 12.74 2.84
C PRO A 37 -0.11 12.87 4.35
N SER A 38 -0.26 14.07 4.90
CA SER A 38 -0.21 14.32 6.35
C SER A 38 -1.38 13.71 7.11
N VAL A 39 -2.51 13.45 6.44
CA VAL A 39 -3.71 12.85 7.03
C VAL A 39 -3.87 11.40 6.55
N GLY A 40 -3.90 11.19 5.23
CA GLY A 40 -4.13 9.88 4.61
C GLY A 40 -2.91 8.98 4.51
N GLY A 41 -1.70 9.54 4.69
CA GLY A 41 -0.45 8.84 4.43
C GLY A 41 -0.06 8.78 2.96
N ARG A 42 1.10 8.20 2.68
CA ARG A 42 1.57 7.83 1.34
C ARG A 42 1.21 6.39 1.10
N LEU A 43 0.31 6.19 0.15
CA LEU A 43 -0.27 4.89 -0.16
C LEU A 43 0.20 4.41 -1.52
N LEU A 44 0.54 3.13 -1.58
CA LEU A 44 0.74 2.38 -2.80
C LEU A 44 -0.19 1.17 -2.83
N VAL A 45 -0.34 0.53 -3.98
CA VAL A 45 -0.96 -0.80 -4.07
C VAL A 45 0.10 -1.81 -4.49
N LEU A 46 0.28 -2.84 -3.67
CA LEU A 46 1.08 -4.00 -3.99
C LEU A 46 0.20 -5.04 -4.70
N ALA A 47 0.51 -5.32 -5.95
CA ALA A 47 -0.02 -6.45 -6.69
C ALA A 47 0.89 -7.67 -6.51
N HIS A 48 0.35 -8.74 -5.93
CA HIS A 48 1.07 -9.98 -5.64
C HIS A 48 0.25 -11.21 -6.02
N THR A 49 0.92 -12.37 -6.06
CA THR A 49 0.30 -13.65 -6.38
C THR A 49 -0.01 -14.44 -5.11
N GLY A 50 -1.27 -14.84 -4.92
CA GLY A 50 -1.66 -15.64 -3.77
C GLY A 50 -0.98 -17.01 -3.79
N ARG A 51 -0.02 -17.27 -2.89
CA ARG A 51 0.82 -18.49 -2.91
C ARG A 51 0.07 -19.82 -2.94
N LYS A 52 -1.15 -19.85 -2.38
CA LYS A 52 -2.04 -21.03 -2.40
C LYS A 52 -3.02 -21.06 -3.56
N SER A 53 -3.45 -19.89 -4.04
CA SER A 53 -4.54 -19.78 -5.03
C SER A 53 -4.06 -19.49 -6.45
N GLY A 54 -2.81 -19.05 -6.65
CA GLY A 54 -2.31 -18.53 -7.93
C GLY A 54 -2.94 -17.20 -8.39
N LEU A 55 -4.04 -16.76 -7.76
CA LEU A 55 -4.74 -15.54 -8.14
C LEU A 55 -3.95 -14.27 -7.81
N ARG A 56 -3.99 -13.29 -8.72
CA ARG A 56 -3.53 -11.91 -8.49
C ARG A 56 -4.35 -11.27 -7.36
N ARG A 57 -3.67 -10.63 -6.42
CA ARG A 57 -4.25 -9.91 -5.28
C ARG A 57 -3.69 -8.50 -5.25
N LEU A 58 -4.50 -7.55 -4.80
CA LEU A 58 -4.12 -6.15 -4.65
C LEU A 58 -4.20 -5.78 -3.18
N THR A 59 -3.15 -5.18 -2.64
CA THR A 59 -3.07 -4.78 -1.23
C THR A 59 -2.58 -3.34 -1.12
N PRO A 60 -3.46 -2.40 -0.71
CA PRO A 60 -3.06 -1.04 -0.35
C PRO A 60 -2.16 -1.06 0.90
N LEU A 61 -1.03 -0.37 0.83
CA LEU A 61 -0.04 -0.29 1.89
C LEU A 61 0.52 1.13 2.01
N ASN A 62 0.98 1.49 3.20
CA ASN A 62 1.78 2.70 3.39
C ASN A 62 3.24 2.42 3.02
N TYR A 63 3.93 3.43 2.49
CA TYR A 63 5.32 3.30 2.10
C TYR A 63 6.17 4.52 2.44
N ALA A 64 7.46 4.28 2.67
CA ALA A 64 8.48 5.32 2.69
C ALA A 64 9.34 5.19 1.42
N PRO A 65 9.61 6.30 0.71
CA PRO A 65 10.51 6.27 -0.42
C PRO A 65 11.95 5.98 0.02
N SER A 66 12.64 5.16 -0.76
CA SER A 66 14.08 4.91 -0.66
C SER A 66 14.74 5.36 -1.97
N PRO A 67 15.33 6.56 -2.02
CA PRO A 67 15.85 7.09 -3.26
C PRO A 67 17.03 6.27 -3.79
N PRO A 68 17.17 6.05 -5.13
CA PRO A 68 16.25 6.43 -6.21
C PRO A 68 15.39 5.29 -6.77
N SER A 69 15.58 4.03 -6.36
CA SER A 69 15.03 2.85 -7.06
C SER A 69 14.32 1.83 -6.17
N SER A 70 13.93 2.19 -4.94
CA SER A 70 13.15 1.29 -4.08
C SER A 70 12.18 2.04 -3.17
N VAL A 71 11.27 1.29 -2.56
CA VAL A 71 10.40 1.78 -1.49
C VAL A 71 10.34 0.75 -0.36
N PHE A 72 10.19 1.23 0.86
CA PHE A 72 9.97 0.37 2.02
C PHE A 72 8.49 0.31 2.37
N ILE A 73 8.01 -0.90 2.64
CA ILE A 73 6.67 -1.19 3.13
C ILE A 73 6.74 -2.02 4.41
N LEU A 74 5.66 -2.04 5.18
CA LEU A 74 5.65 -2.65 6.51
C LEU A 74 4.46 -3.60 6.69
N ALA A 75 4.74 -4.84 7.09
CA ALA A 75 3.73 -5.78 7.56
C ALA A 75 3.46 -5.55 9.06
N GLY A 76 2.62 -4.56 9.37
CA GLY A 76 2.27 -4.21 10.76
C GLY A 76 1.44 -5.27 11.52
N PHE A 77 1.00 -6.33 10.85
CA PHE A 77 0.39 -7.51 11.51
C PHE A 77 1.36 -8.70 11.59
N GLY A 78 2.63 -8.46 11.26
CA GLY A 78 3.74 -9.39 11.33
C GLY A 78 3.74 -10.47 10.26
N GLU A 79 4.56 -11.49 10.51
CA GLU A 79 4.92 -12.57 9.57
C GLU A 79 3.71 -13.37 9.03
N LYS A 80 2.63 -13.44 9.80
CA LYS A 80 1.39 -14.13 9.40
C LYS A 80 0.51 -13.32 8.44
N THR A 81 1.01 -12.18 7.96
CA THR A 81 0.28 -11.32 7.02
C THR A 81 0.25 -11.95 5.64
N ASP A 82 -0.95 -12.14 5.08
CA ASP A 82 -1.12 -12.89 3.83
C ASP A 82 -0.32 -12.31 2.65
N TRP A 83 -0.34 -10.99 2.45
CA TRP A 83 0.40 -10.36 1.36
C TRP A 83 1.91 -10.53 1.51
N TYR A 84 2.42 -10.51 2.75
CA TYR A 84 3.83 -10.67 3.05
C TYR A 84 4.29 -12.09 2.70
N GLN A 85 3.57 -13.11 3.18
CA GLN A 85 3.87 -14.51 2.85
C GLN A 85 3.72 -14.81 1.35
N ASN A 86 2.80 -14.12 0.67
CA ASN A 86 2.65 -14.24 -0.78
C ASN A 86 3.83 -13.61 -1.53
N ALA A 87 4.27 -12.42 -1.11
CA ALA A 87 5.41 -11.73 -1.70
C ALA A 87 6.72 -12.51 -1.48
N LEU A 88 6.92 -13.13 -0.32
CA LEU A 88 8.11 -13.97 -0.12
C LEU A 88 8.07 -15.29 -0.92
N ALA A 89 6.88 -15.84 -1.14
CA ALA A 89 6.73 -17.05 -1.96
C ALA A 89 6.90 -16.77 -3.46
N ASN A 90 6.55 -15.56 -3.91
CA ASN A 90 6.78 -15.08 -5.27
C ASN A 90 7.21 -13.60 -5.21
N PRO A 91 8.53 -13.33 -5.16
CA PRO A 91 9.08 -11.98 -5.01
C PRO A 91 8.78 -11.04 -6.18
N ALA A 92 8.43 -11.57 -7.35
CA ALA A 92 8.06 -10.77 -8.51
C ALA A 92 6.67 -10.14 -8.29
N VAL A 93 6.68 -8.85 -7.95
CA VAL A 93 5.49 -8.06 -7.62
C VAL A 93 5.38 -6.85 -8.54
N GLU A 94 4.22 -6.21 -8.51
CA GLU A 94 4.00 -4.93 -9.18
C GLU A 94 3.52 -3.89 -8.17
N VAL A 95 4.07 -2.68 -8.28
CA VAL A 95 3.85 -1.56 -7.38
C VAL A 95 3.10 -0.48 -8.12
N TRP A 96 1.91 -0.11 -7.62
CA TRP A 96 1.16 1.02 -8.13
C TRP A 96 1.41 2.23 -7.24
N LEU A 97 2.05 3.24 -7.82
CA LEU A 97 2.22 4.57 -7.25
C LEU A 97 1.20 5.53 -7.86
N PRO A 98 0.95 6.71 -7.24
CA PRO A 98 -0.02 7.67 -7.75
C PRO A 98 0.20 8.06 -9.20
N ASP A 99 1.47 8.12 -9.60
CA ASP A 99 1.89 8.65 -10.90
C ASP A 99 2.43 7.57 -11.84
N ASP A 100 2.84 6.42 -11.29
CA ASP A 100 3.59 5.41 -12.03
C ASP A 100 3.28 3.98 -11.57
N ARG A 101 3.78 3.01 -12.33
CA ARG A 101 3.78 1.60 -11.96
C ARG A 101 5.14 0.99 -12.23
N TRP A 102 5.56 0.10 -11.33
CA TRP A 102 6.87 -0.54 -11.40
C TRP A 102 6.73 -2.04 -11.20
N LEU A 103 7.43 -2.84 -11.99
CA LEU A 103 7.75 -4.19 -11.55
C LEU A 103 8.83 -4.10 -10.49
N ALA A 104 8.72 -4.91 -9.45
CA ALA A 104 9.66 -4.91 -8.35
C ALA A 104 9.93 -6.31 -7.83
N GLU A 105 11.04 -6.46 -7.12
CA GLU A 105 11.32 -7.62 -6.29
C GLU A 105 11.06 -7.28 -4.82
N ALA A 106 10.29 -8.11 -4.13
CA ALA A 106 9.98 -7.95 -2.72
C ALA A 106 10.98 -8.73 -1.84
N ILE A 107 11.74 -8.02 -1.02
CA ILE A 107 12.81 -8.58 -0.19
C ILE A 107 12.52 -8.27 1.27
N ASP A 108 12.49 -9.31 2.12
CA ASP A 108 12.48 -9.08 3.57
C ASP A 108 13.83 -8.50 4.00
N VAL A 109 13.77 -7.33 4.63
CA VAL A 109 14.91 -6.60 5.18
C VAL A 109 14.68 -6.32 6.67
N SER A 110 13.99 -7.23 7.36
CA SER A 110 13.69 -7.11 8.79
C SER A 110 14.94 -7.05 9.65
N ASP A 111 16.08 -7.55 9.17
CA ASP A 111 17.39 -7.50 9.84
C ASP A 111 18.25 -6.28 9.41
N HIS A 112 17.68 -5.31 8.69
CA HIS A 112 18.42 -4.15 8.20
C HIS A 112 19.01 -3.32 9.36
N PRO A 113 20.28 -2.85 9.29
CA PRO A 113 20.92 -2.13 10.40
C PRO A 113 20.22 -0.82 10.77
N LEU A 114 19.55 -0.18 9.81
CA LEU A 114 18.75 1.04 10.01
C LEU A 114 17.25 0.76 10.20
N ARG A 115 16.86 -0.47 10.57
CA ARG A 115 15.45 -0.89 10.70
C ARG A 115 14.61 0.10 11.52
N PRO A 116 15.00 0.56 12.73
CA PRO A 116 14.18 1.49 13.50
C PRO A 116 13.92 2.81 12.77
N ALA A 117 14.95 3.37 12.10
CA ALA A 117 14.83 4.59 11.31
C ALA A 117 13.90 4.41 10.11
N ILE A 118 14.02 3.31 9.36
CA ILE A 118 13.16 3.04 8.20
C ILE A 118 11.72 2.79 8.64
N ILE A 119 11.50 2.01 9.70
CA ILE A 119 10.16 1.77 10.25
C ILE A 119 9.53 3.09 10.69
N ARG A 120 10.30 3.96 11.34
CA ARG A 120 9.85 5.30 11.73
C ARG A 120 9.40 6.09 10.50
N ASP A 121 10.16 6.11 9.42
CA ASP A 121 9.80 6.80 8.18
C ASP A 121 8.51 6.24 7.56
N VAL A 122 8.35 4.91 7.51
CA VAL A 122 7.11 4.28 7.02
C VAL A 122 5.92 4.64 7.91
N LEU A 123 6.10 4.65 9.24
CA LEU A 123 5.05 5.02 10.18
C LEU A 123 4.69 6.51 10.09
N PHE A 124 5.66 7.39 9.88
CA PHE A 124 5.43 8.80 9.57
C PHE A 124 4.64 8.97 8.28
N ALA A 125 5.03 8.23 7.24
CA ALA A 125 4.33 8.21 5.98
C ALA A 125 2.96 7.54 6.07
N SER A 126 2.63 6.83 7.15
CA SER A 126 1.36 6.12 7.29
C SER A 126 0.16 6.99 7.71
N GLY A 127 0.38 8.28 7.98
CA GLY A 127 -0.65 9.24 8.35
C GLY A 127 -1.45 8.77 9.57
N PHE A 128 -2.78 8.68 9.43
CA PHE A 128 -3.68 8.24 10.50
C PHE A 128 -3.47 6.80 10.97
N ALA A 129 -2.79 5.94 10.19
CA ALA A 129 -2.67 4.52 10.49
C ALA A 129 -1.75 4.23 11.69
N ALA A 130 -0.67 5.00 11.87
CA ALA A 130 0.24 4.83 13.01
C ALA A 130 -0.45 5.08 14.37
N PRO A 131 -1.14 6.23 14.59
CA PRO A 131 -1.92 6.44 15.81
C PRO A 131 -3.00 5.37 16.03
N LEU A 132 -3.68 4.92 14.97
CA LEU A 132 -4.71 3.88 15.04
C LEU A 132 -4.13 2.52 15.48
N ALA A 133 -2.87 2.24 15.14
CA ALA A 133 -2.12 1.08 15.59
C ALA A 133 -1.53 1.24 17.01
N GLY A 134 -1.73 2.40 17.65
CA GLY A 134 -1.19 2.70 18.98
C GLY A 134 0.31 3.00 18.98
N VAL A 135 0.87 3.42 17.84
CA VAL A 135 2.29 3.76 17.69
C VAL A 135 2.40 5.22 17.29
N ASP A 136 3.03 6.04 18.13
CA ASP A 136 3.33 7.44 17.81
C ASP A 136 4.82 7.59 17.45
N PRO A 137 5.19 7.56 16.15
CA PRO A 137 6.59 7.59 15.74
C PRO A 137 7.31 8.91 16.08
N ARG A 138 6.57 9.97 16.46
CA ARG A 138 7.13 11.27 16.86
C ARG A 138 7.68 11.28 18.28
N ARG A 139 7.20 10.39 19.13
CA ARG A 139 7.46 10.42 20.57
C ARG A 139 8.35 9.28 21.05
N LEU A 140 8.35 8.17 20.32
CA LEU A 140 9.09 6.97 20.70
C LEU A 140 10.57 7.11 20.33
N SER A 141 11.44 6.79 21.29
CA SER A 141 12.86 6.53 21.04
C SER A 141 13.04 5.33 20.09
N ASP A 142 14.22 5.18 19.51
CA ASP A 142 14.54 4.06 18.60
C ASP A 142 14.34 2.71 19.29
N ASP A 143 14.80 2.57 20.54
CA ASP A 143 14.67 1.34 21.33
C ASP A 143 13.19 1.00 21.64
N GLU A 144 12.40 2.00 22.04
CA GLU A 144 10.96 1.79 22.30
C GLU A 144 10.21 1.45 21.02
N LEU A 145 10.58 2.07 19.90
CA LEU A 145 10.00 1.80 18.60
C LEU A 145 10.35 0.38 18.15
N ASP A 146 11.61 -0.03 18.27
CA ASP A 146 12.07 -1.36 17.92
C ASP A 146 11.34 -2.42 18.75
N ALA A 147 11.27 -2.25 20.07
CA ALA A 147 10.53 -3.14 20.96
C ALA A 147 9.02 -3.23 20.61
N LYS A 148 8.37 -2.09 20.29
CA LYS A 148 6.95 -2.07 19.90
C LYS A 148 6.68 -2.64 18.53
N THR A 149 7.68 -2.68 17.66
CA THR A 149 7.58 -3.13 16.27
C THR A 149 8.34 -4.42 16.03
N ALA A 150 8.79 -5.13 17.05
CA ALA A 150 9.57 -6.36 16.93
C ALA A 150 8.89 -7.44 16.06
N ASP A 151 7.55 -7.52 16.15
CA ASP A 151 6.74 -8.44 15.34
C ASP A 151 6.52 -7.97 13.89
N TYR A 152 6.84 -6.71 13.58
CA TYR A 152 6.65 -6.18 12.22
C TYR A 152 7.72 -6.73 11.29
N ARG A 153 7.33 -6.95 10.03
CA ARG A 153 8.27 -7.32 8.96
C ARG A 153 8.46 -6.16 8.01
N LEU A 154 9.73 -5.79 7.79
CA LEU A 154 10.13 -4.72 6.90
C LEU A 154 10.45 -5.33 5.55
N VAL A 155 9.86 -4.79 4.48
CA VAL A 155 10.08 -5.28 3.12
C VAL A 155 10.53 -4.12 2.25
N GLU A 156 11.62 -4.33 1.53
CA GLU A 156 12.07 -3.45 0.45
C GLU A 156 11.48 -3.94 -0.87
N LEU A 157 10.90 -3.02 -1.64
CA LEU A 157 10.47 -3.25 -3.00
C LEU A 157 11.51 -2.62 -3.94
N GLN A 158 12.38 -3.43 -4.51
CA GLN A 158 13.43 -2.97 -5.42
C GLN A 158 12.90 -2.91 -6.84
N TYR A 159 12.85 -1.73 -7.45
CA TYR A 159 12.32 -1.55 -8.80
C TYR A 159 13.22 -2.20 -9.84
N ARG A 160 12.57 -2.89 -10.77
CA ARG A 160 13.21 -3.48 -11.93
C ARG A 160 13.28 -2.48 -13.06
N ALA A 161 14.50 -2.17 -13.49
CA ALA A 161 14.76 -1.22 -14.58
C ALA A 161 14.27 -1.70 -15.95
N ASP A 162 14.07 -3.00 -16.12
CA ASP A 162 13.76 -3.64 -17.40
C ASP A 162 12.26 -3.71 -17.74
N ALA A 163 11.37 -3.24 -16.86
CA ALA A 163 9.94 -3.40 -17.08
C ALA A 163 9.05 -2.40 -16.31
N SER A 164 8.33 -1.56 -17.05
CA SER A 164 7.04 -1.03 -16.58
C SER A 164 5.97 -2.09 -16.82
N GLY A 165 5.14 -2.43 -15.81
CA GLY A 165 4.08 -3.44 -15.95
C GLY A 165 3.11 -3.14 -17.11
N THR A 166 2.29 -4.11 -17.54
CA THR A 166 1.32 -3.91 -18.65
C THR A 166 -0.07 -3.47 -18.19
N HIS A 167 -0.42 -3.69 -16.92
CA HIS A 167 -1.75 -3.43 -16.35
C HIS A 167 -1.61 -2.71 -15.00
N GLY A 168 -1.66 -1.37 -15.03
CA GLY A 168 -1.45 -0.51 -13.86
C GLY A 168 -2.70 0.12 -13.28
N PRO A 169 -2.54 1.08 -12.34
CA PRO A 169 -3.69 1.78 -11.81
C PRO A 169 -4.43 2.49 -12.95
N GLY A 170 -5.76 2.47 -12.92
CA GLY A 170 -6.58 3.05 -13.99
C GLY A 170 -7.11 2.09 -15.06
N ASP A 171 -7.05 0.77 -14.85
CA ASP A 171 -7.64 -0.21 -15.77
C ASP A 171 -9.16 -0.02 -16.00
N LEU A 172 -9.83 0.73 -15.11
CA LEU A 172 -11.23 1.14 -15.22
C LEU A 172 -11.42 2.64 -15.53
N SER A 173 -10.36 3.40 -15.83
CA SER A 173 -10.47 4.85 -16.07
C SER A 173 -11.30 5.21 -17.32
N TRP A 174 -11.52 4.27 -18.24
CA TRP A 174 -12.43 4.43 -19.38
C TRP A 174 -13.87 4.78 -18.97
N VAL A 175 -14.27 4.42 -17.74
CA VAL A 175 -15.60 4.77 -17.18
C VAL A 175 -15.83 6.28 -17.23
N TRP A 176 -14.79 7.11 -17.06
CA TRP A 176 -14.91 8.56 -17.13
C TRP A 176 -15.28 9.08 -18.52
N VAL A 177 -14.84 8.39 -19.58
CA VAL A 177 -15.23 8.71 -20.96
C VAL A 177 -16.73 8.44 -21.14
N ALA A 178 -17.23 7.32 -20.62
CA ALA A 178 -18.66 7.00 -20.66
C ALA A 178 -19.51 8.00 -19.88
N VAL A 179 -19.08 8.38 -18.66
CA VAL A 179 -19.75 9.39 -17.84
C VAL A 179 -19.79 10.74 -18.54
N ALA A 180 -18.67 11.19 -19.12
CA ALA A 180 -18.60 12.44 -19.85
C ALA A 180 -19.52 12.43 -21.09
N ALA A 181 -19.55 11.34 -21.85
CA ALA A 181 -20.42 11.18 -23.01
C ALA A 181 -21.90 11.26 -22.62
N LEU A 182 -22.30 10.55 -21.55
CA LEU A 182 -23.69 10.59 -21.04
C LEU A 182 -24.08 11.99 -20.57
N TRP A 183 -23.18 12.70 -19.89
CA TRP A 183 -23.40 14.07 -19.44
C TRP A 183 -23.59 15.05 -20.61
N ILE A 184 -22.79 14.91 -21.67
CA ILE A 184 -22.92 15.71 -22.89
C ILE A 184 -24.28 15.44 -23.55
N ILE A 185 -24.67 14.17 -23.68
CA ILE A 185 -25.96 13.78 -24.27
C ILE A 185 -27.14 14.36 -23.47
N ASP A 186 -27.11 14.26 -22.14
CA ASP A 186 -28.15 14.86 -21.28
C ASP A 186 -28.22 16.39 -21.47
N ARG A 187 -27.06 17.07 -21.52
CA ARG A 187 -26.99 18.52 -21.73
C ARG A 187 -27.52 18.94 -23.11
N MET A 188 -27.32 18.12 -24.15
CA MET A 188 -27.87 18.37 -25.49
C MET A 188 -29.38 18.17 -25.53
N ARG A 189 -29.95 17.24 -24.75
CA ARG A 189 -31.41 17.00 -24.66
C ARG A 189 -32.16 18.07 -23.87
N ARG A 190 -31.48 18.76 -22.96
CA ARG A 190 -32.04 19.85 -22.14
C ARG A 190 -31.95 21.24 -22.80
N ARG A 191 -31.37 21.33 -23.99
CA ARG A 191 -31.34 22.53 -24.84
C ARG A 191 -32.41 22.42 -25.91
#